data_AF-A0A8T3VD72-F1
#
_entry.id   AF-A0A8T3VD72-F1
#
_cell.length_a   1.000
_cell.length_b   1.000
_cell.length_c   1.000
_cell.angle_alpha   90.00
_cell.angle_beta   90.00
_cell.angle_gamma   90.00
#
_symmetry.space_group_name_H-M   'P 1'
#
loop_
_entity.id
_entity.type
_entity.pdbx_description
1 polymer ?
#
loop_
_entity_poly.entity_id
_entity_poly.type
_entity_poly.pdbx_seq_one_letter_code
_entity_poly.pdbx_strand_id
1 'polypeptide(L)'
;MKRKEIVLFMTVGTGINSDTKDEGFKLLAQKLYSTINKIYPNYVVFFASQRSKHTINYIEELFKKDNDEFIINEDYEIISI
;
A
#
# COMPACT_ATOMS: atom_id res chain seq x y z
N MET A 1 7.16 15.94 0.84
CA MET A 1 6.61 16.68 -0.32
C MET A 1 5.21 17.16 0.04
N LYS A 2 4.54 18.05 -0.74
CA LYS A 2 3.11 18.30 -0.51
C LYS A 2 2.28 17.27 -1.29
N ARG A 3 1.31 16.64 -0.64
CA ARG A 3 0.36 15.71 -1.29
C ARG A 3 -0.42 16.43 -2.40
N LYS A 4 -0.66 15.73 -3.51
CA LYS A 4 -1.42 16.23 -4.67
C LYS A 4 -2.90 15.96 -4.45
N GLU A 5 -3.78 16.81 -4.95
CA GLU A 5 -5.24 16.61 -4.92
C GLU A 5 -5.67 15.53 -5.93
N ILE A 6 -5.28 14.28 -5.66
CA ILE A 6 -5.49 13.11 -6.50
C ILE A 6 -5.82 11.93 -5.60
N VAL A 7 -6.96 11.28 -5.88
CA VAL A 7 -7.33 10.02 -5.24
C VAL A 7 -6.87 8.85 -6.11
N LEU A 8 -6.19 7.88 -5.50
CA LEU A 8 -5.81 6.63 -6.17
C LEU A 8 -6.70 5.47 -5.74
N PHE A 9 -7.16 4.70 -6.73
CA PHE A 9 -7.89 3.46 -6.53
C PHE A 9 -6.97 2.30 -6.89
N MET A 10 -6.73 1.39 -5.95
CA MET A 10 -5.77 0.30 -6.13
C MET A 10 -6.34 -1.03 -5.67
N THR A 11 -6.32 -2.05 -6.54
CA THR A 11 -6.59 -3.44 -6.13
C THR A 11 -5.33 -4.06 -5.56
N VAL A 12 -5.43 -4.74 -4.41
CA VAL A 12 -4.28 -5.36 -3.74
C VAL A 12 -4.43 -6.88 -3.72
N GLY A 13 -3.59 -7.55 -4.51
CA GLY A 13 -3.45 -9.01 -4.48
C GLY A 13 -2.74 -9.50 -3.22
N THR A 14 -2.66 -10.82 -3.06
CA THR A 14 -2.04 -11.45 -1.88
C THR A 14 -0.51 -11.54 -1.96
N GLY A 15 0.08 -11.31 -3.13
CA GLY A 15 1.53 -11.39 -3.32
C GLY A 15 2.13 -12.78 -3.08
N ILE A 16 1.31 -13.85 -3.07
CA ILE A 16 1.77 -15.21 -2.81
C ILE A 16 2.38 -15.77 -4.09
N ASN A 17 3.68 -16.02 -4.07
CA ASN A 17 4.33 -16.90 -5.04
C ASN A 17 4.49 -18.25 -4.34
N SER A 18 3.85 -19.31 -4.84
CA SER A 18 3.85 -20.65 -4.22
C SER A 18 5.25 -21.26 -4.09
N ASP A 19 6.23 -20.72 -4.83
CA ASP A 19 7.54 -21.32 -5.02
C ASP A 19 8.65 -20.66 -4.18
N THR A 20 8.36 -19.58 -3.45
CA THR A 20 9.37 -18.85 -2.66
C THR A 20 8.87 -18.57 -1.25
N LYS A 21 9.63 -19.02 -0.26
CA LYS A 21 9.41 -18.76 1.16
C LYS A 21 9.23 -17.26 1.44
N ASP A 22 8.03 -16.89 1.90
CA ASP A 22 7.69 -15.77 2.80
C ASP A 22 7.89 -14.28 2.43
N GLU A 23 8.27 -13.90 1.20
CA GLU A 23 8.52 -12.45 0.89
C GLU A 23 7.70 -11.82 -0.24
N GLY A 24 6.86 -12.56 -0.95
CA GLY A 24 6.18 -12.04 -2.14
C GLY A 24 5.26 -10.84 -1.87
N PHE A 25 4.65 -10.78 -0.69
CA PHE A 25 3.84 -9.62 -0.27
C PHE A 25 4.69 -8.37 -0.03
N LYS A 26 5.93 -8.51 0.48
CA LYS A 26 6.83 -7.37 0.70
C LYS A 26 7.26 -6.77 -0.62
N LEU A 27 7.56 -7.62 -1.61
CA LEU A 27 7.90 -7.18 -2.96
C LEU A 27 6.72 -6.44 -3.62
N LEU A 28 5.49 -6.97 -3.46
CA LEU A 28 4.29 -6.30 -3.94
C LEU A 28 4.12 -4.94 -3.25
N ALA A 29 4.22 -4.89 -1.92
CA ALA A 29 4.13 -3.67 -1.14
C ALA A 29 5.19 -2.64 -1.54
N GLN A 30 6.44 -3.03 -1.81
CA GLN A 30 7.49 -2.12 -2.32
C GLN A 30 7.12 -1.51 -3.69
N LYS A 31 6.53 -2.29 -4.59
CA LYS A 31 6.06 -1.78 -5.91
C LYS A 31 4.90 -0.80 -5.76
N LEU A 32 3.94 -1.13 -4.89
CA LEU A 32 2.81 -0.25 -4.58
C LEU A 32 3.30 1.03 -3.90
N TYR A 33 4.17 0.92 -2.91
CA TYR A 33 4.82 2.04 -2.24
C TYR A 33 5.53 2.97 -3.23
N SER A 34 6.36 2.43 -4.14
CA SER A 34 7.05 3.23 -5.15
C SER A 34 6.06 4.01 -6.04
N THR A 35 4.92 3.40 -6.38
CA THR A 35 3.86 4.05 -7.16
C THR A 35 3.19 5.17 -6.36
N ILE A 36 2.79 4.89 -5.11
CA ILE A 36 2.15 5.87 -4.23
C ILE A 36 3.10 7.03 -3.95
N ASN A 37 4.38 6.78 -3.65
CA ASN A 37 5.36 7.82 -3.37
C ASN A 37 5.67 8.68 -4.61
N LYS A 38 5.74 8.07 -5.80
CA LYS A 38 5.93 8.80 -7.07
C LYS A 38 4.75 9.72 -7.40
N ILE A 39 3.52 9.22 -7.20
CA ILE A 39 2.32 10.00 -7.47
C ILE A 39 2.10 11.05 -6.37
N TYR A 40 2.34 10.64 -5.12
CA TYR A 40 2.15 11.37 -3.87
C TYR A 40 0.71 11.90 -3.73
N PRO A 41 -0.31 11.01 -3.76
CA PRO A 41 -1.73 11.37 -3.72
C PRO A 41 -2.14 11.93 -2.36
N ASN A 42 -3.28 12.63 -2.30
CA ASN A 42 -3.90 13.01 -1.03
C ASN A 42 -4.60 11.84 -0.37
N TYR A 43 -5.11 10.88 -1.16
CA TYR A 43 -5.88 9.76 -0.65
C TYR A 43 -5.71 8.50 -1.49
N VAL A 44 -5.72 7.32 -0.84
CA VAL A 44 -5.70 6.02 -1.50
C VAL A 44 -6.84 5.13 -1.03
N VAL A 45 -7.61 4.56 -1.96
CA VAL A 45 -8.64 3.56 -1.69
C VAL A 45 -8.10 2.20 -2.13
N PHE A 46 -7.84 1.33 -1.17
CA PHE A 46 -7.41 -0.04 -1.44
C PHE A 46 -8.59 -0.99 -1.51
N PHE A 47 -8.77 -1.68 -2.63
CA PHE A 47 -9.67 -2.82 -2.74
C PHE A 47 -8.88 -4.10 -2.45
N ALA A 48 -9.11 -4.70 -1.30
CA ALA A 48 -8.25 -5.77 -0.79
C ALA A 48 -9.04 -6.85 -0.04
N SER A 49 -8.64 -8.10 -0.24
CA SER A 49 -9.12 -9.21 0.60
C SER A 49 -8.55 -9.09 2.03
N GLN A 50 -9.16 -9.78 3.01
CA GLN A 50 -8.58 -9.89 4.35
C GLN A 50 -7.14 -10.43 4.32
N ARG A 51 -6.87 -11.36 3.40
CA ARG A 51 -5.52 -11.89 3.20
C ARG A 51 -4.57 -10.83 2.66
N SER A 52 -4.99 -9.83 1.90
CA SER A 52 -4.09 -8.83 1.33
C SER A 52 -3.73 -7.67 2.30
N LYS A 53 -4.40 -7.58 3.47
CA LYS A 53 -4.17 -6.50 4.44
C LYS A 53 -2.72 -6.39 4.92
N HIS A 54 -2.03 -7.51 5.10
CA HIS A 54 -0.62 -7.50 5.51
C HIS A 54 0.30 -6.83 4.48
N THR A 55 -0.05 -6.84 3.19
CA THR A 55 0.66 -6.09 2.14
C THR A 55 0.52 -4.58 2.39
N ILE A 56 -0.69 -4.12 2.71
CA ILE A 56 -0.98 -2.70 2.97
C ILE A 56 -0.29 -2.24 4.25
N ASN A 57 -0.34 -3.03 5.32
CA ASN A 57 0.39 -2.73 6.56
C ASN A 57 1.89 -2.57 6.33
N TYR A 58 2.47 -3.37 5.42
CA TYR A 58 3.89 -3.23 5.07
C TYR A 58 4.18 -1.94 4.28
N ILE A 59 3.22 -1.40 3.52
CA ILE A 59 3.37 -0.08 2.88
C ILE A 59 3.52 1.00 3.94
N GLU A 60 2.74 0.98 5.03
CA GLU A 60 2.91 1.94 6.13
C GLU A 60 4.31 1.87 6.75
N GLU A 61 4.85 0.67 6.93
CA GLU A 61 6.22 0.50 7.44
C GLU A 61 7.27 1.13 6.50
N LEU A 62 7.03 1.09 5.18
CA LEU A 62 7.92 1.72 4.20
C LEU A 62 7.86 3.25 4.28
N PHE A 63 6.67 3.84 4.44
CA PHE A 63 6.54 5.28 4.68
C PHE A 63 7.24 5.71 5.97
N LYS A 64 7.05 4.98 7.07
CA LYS A 64 7.72 5.24 8.35
C LYS A 64 9.25 5.20 8.23
N LYS A 65 9.79 4.25 7.46
CA LYS A 65 11.24 4.15 7.21
C LYS A 65 11.81 5.37 6.47
N ASP A 66 10.99 6.01 5.63
CA ASP A 66 11.36 7.20 4.89
C ASP A 66 11.03 8.51 5.65
N ASN A 67 10.71 8.41 6.95
CA ASN A 67 10.27 9.51 7.82
C ASN A 67 9.05 10.27 7.27
N ASP A 68 8.12 9.54 6.67
CA ASP A 68 6.83 10.05 6.20
C ASP A 68 5.67 9.28 6.86
N GLU A 69 4.50 9.88 6.83
CA GLU A 69 3.27 9.33 7.43
C GLU A 69 2.36 8.78 6.34
N PHE A 70 1.71 7.65 6.63
CA PHE A 70 0.69 7.04 5.77
C PHE A 70 -0.38 6.42 6.67
N ILE A 71 -1.38 7.23 7.04
CA ILE A 71 -2.29 6.99 8.15
C ILE A 71 -3.65 6.48 7.64
N ILE A 72 -4.16 5.42 8.26
CA ILE A 72 -5.50 4.89 7.95
C ILE A 72 -6.61 5.91 8.28
N ASN A 73 -7.62 6.00 7.42
CA ASN A 73 -8.73 6.96 7.44
C ASN A 73 -8.35 8.43 7.18
N GLU A 74 -7.07 8.78 7.15
CA GLU A 74 -6.60 10.13 6.79
C GLU A 74 -6.00 10.13 5.38
N ASP A 75 -5.11 9.20 5.11
CA ASP A 75 -4.39 9.07 3.84
C ASP A 75 -4.90 7.92 2.99
N TYR A 76 -5.52 6.92 3.62
CA TYR A 76 -6.04 5.78 2.89
C TYR A 76 -7.17 5.05 3.63
N GLU A 77 -7.96 4.29 2.89
CA GLU A 77 -8.92 3.31 3.43
C GLU A 77 -8.81 1.95 2.74
N ILE A 78 -9.38 0.91 3.37
CA ILE A 78 -9.42 -0.45 2.83
C ILE A 78 -10.87 -0.87 2.65
N ILE A 79 -11.28 -1.05 1.40
CA ILE A 79 -12.55 -1.65 1.01
C ILE A 79 -12.34 -3.15 0.84
N SER A 80 -13.03 -3.94 1.65
CA SER A 80 -12.96 -5.40 1.56
C SER A 80 -13.70 -5.89 0.31
N ILE A 81 -13.01 -6.69 -0.50
CA ILE A 81 -13.56 -7.38 -1.67
C ILE A 81 -13.26 -8.89 -1.63
#